data_AF-A0ABC9VP91-F1
#
_entry.id   AF-A0ABC9VP91-F1
#
_cell.length_a   1.000
_cell.length_b   1.000
_cell.length_c   1.000
_cell.angle_alpha   90.00
_cell.angle_beta   90.00
_cell.angle_gamma   90.00
#
_symmetry.space_group_name_H-M   'P 1'
#
loop_
_entity.id
_entity.type
_entity.pdbx_description
1 polymer ?
#
loop_
_entity_poly.entity_id
_entity_poly.type
_entity_poly.pdbx_seq_one_letter_code
_entity_poly.pdbx_strand_id
1 'polypeptide(L)'
;MKVYPWLDSIAAPVVGTKYALGEGCELLNKLDDTGWVIDGTESSYMLEEAYVYEHIAEGMLLPEPENPVDPKAVAVYLRFVATKKSMRPHKMAVRIGYLPEESRYKKCIKKATMVKIHCRDMIFGTDPARYFDAEVVDVPLKLTSKEYECMAMDLDLE
;
A
#
# COMPACT_ATOMS: atom_id res chain seq x y z
N MET A 1 0.50 -7.30 37.43
CA MET A 1 0.12 -6.59 36.19
C MET A 1 1.25 -6.78 35.21
N LYS A 2 0.98 -7.29 34.00
CA LYS A 2 1.99 -7.42 32.95
C LYS A 2 1.82 -6.26 31.98
N VAL A 3 2.90 -5.52 31.71
CA VAL A 3 2.95 -4.35 30.83
C VAL A 3 3.70 -4.75 29.56
N TYR A 4 3.20 -4.35 28.41
CA TYR A 4 3.83 -4.59 27.11
C TYR A 4 4.38 -3.28 26.55
N PRO A 5 5.60 -3.26 25.99
CA PRO A 5 6.13 -2.10 25.26
C PRO A 5 5.22 -1.78 24.05
N TRP A 6 5.13 -0.53 23.64
CA TRP A 6 4.33 -0.18 22.47
C TRP A 6 5.10 -0.50 21.20
N LEU A 7 4.58 -1.42 20.38
CA LEU A 7 5.14 -1.71 19.06
C LEU A 7 4.68 -0.65 18.06
N ASP A 8 5.59 0.23 17.67
CA ASP A 8 5.31 1.20 16.60
C ASP A 8 5.04 0.49 15.27
N SER A 9 4.11 1.05 14.50
CA SER A 9 3.84 0.57 13.15
C SER A 9 5.05 0.85 12.26
N ILE A 10 5.71 -0.19 11.76
CA ILE A 10 6.77 -0.03 10.76
C ILE A 10 6.11 0.32 9.41
N ALA A 11 6.55 1.38 8.74
CA ALA A 11 6.18 1.61 7.36
C ALA A 11 7.02 0.70 6.44
N ALA A 12 6.40 0.06 5.45
CA ALA A 12 7.13 -0.67 4.42
C ALA A 12 6.86 -0.05 3.04
N PRO A 13 7.90 0.39 2.30
CA PRO A 13 7.70 0.94 0.97
C PRO A 13 7.15 -0.13 0.04
N VAL A 14 6.32 0.26 -0.92
CA VAL A 14 5.85 -0.61 -1.99
C VAL A 14 6.83 -0.54 -3.15
N VAL A 15 7.37 -1.69 -3.55
CA VAL A 15 8.32 -1.78 -4.67
C VAL A 15 7.63 -2.27 -5.94
N GLY A 16 8.20 -1.91 -7.09
CA GLY A 16 7.69 -2.32 -8.40
C GLY A 16 6.44 -1.57 -8.86
N THR A 17 6.13 -0.41 -8.27
CA THR A 17 4.97 0.42 -8.63
C THR A 17 4.94 0.77 -10.11
N LYS A 18 6.08 1.19 -10.68
CA LYS A 18 6.21 1.49 -12.11
C LYS A 18 5.89 0.29 -13.02
N TYR A 19 6.26 -0.92 -12.61
CA TYR A 19 5.93 -2.13 -13.38
C TYR A 19 4.45 -2.51 -13.25
N ALA A 20 3.86 -2.29 -12.06
CA ALA A 20 2.47 -2.64 -11.80
C ALA A 20 1.48 -1.64 -12.41
N LEU A 21 1.82 -0.35 -12.39
CA LEU A 21 0.95 0.76 -12.79
C LEU A 21 1.31 1.34 -14.17
N GLY A 22 2.48 1.00 -14.71
CA GLY A 22 3.09 1.59 -15.90
C GLY A 22 4.00 2.78 -15.55
N GLU A 23 4.96 3.10 -16.43
CA GLU A 23 6.01 4.10 -16.16
C GLU A 23 5.45 5.50 -15.88
N GLY A 24 4.32 5.84 -16.50
CA GLY A 24 3.58 7.10 -16.29
C GLY A 24 2.26 6.92 -15.55
N CYS A 25 2.11 5.84 -14.76
CA CYS A 25 0.88 5.51 -14.04
C CYS A 25 -0.35 5.37 -14.94
N GLU A 26 -0.17 4.81 -16.14
CA GLU A 26 -1.21 4.65 -17.16
C GLU A 26 -2.42 3.85 -16.66
N LEU A 27 -2.20 2.87 -15.78
CA LEU A 27 -3.28 2.12 -15.16
C LEU A 27 -4.13 3.00 -14.24
N LEU A 28 -3.52 3.90 -13.47
CA LEU A 28 -4.26 4.84 -12.62
C LEU A 28 -5.06 5.83 -13.47
N ASN A 29 -4.46 6.39 -14.53
CA ASN A 29 -5.17 7.27 -15.46
C ASN A 29 -6.40 6.57 -16.05
N LYS A 30 -6.26 5.31 -16.47
CA LYS A 30 -7.38 4.51 -16.98
C LYS A 30 -8.45 4.23 -15.92
N LEU A 31 -8.08 4.03 -14.67
CA LEU A 31 -9.03 3.83 -13.57
C LEU A 31 -9.85 5.12 -13.35
N ASP A 32 -9.18 6.27 -13.31
CA ASP A 32 -9.83 7.57 -13.16
C ASP A 32 -10.79 7.85 -14.34
N ASP A 33 -10.33 7.65 -15.58
CA ASP A 33 -11.12 7.82 -16.80
C ASP A 33 -12.38 6.92 -16.83
N THR A 34 -12.28 5.73 -16.25
CA THR A 34 -13.39 4.77 -16.18
C THR A 34 -14.27 4.95 -14.95
N GLY A 35 -13.94 5.89 -14.07
CA GLY A 35 -14.75 6.29 -12.92
C GLY A 35 -14.44 5.50 -11.65
N TRP A 36 -13.22 5.03 -11.47
CA TRP A 36 -12.71 4.46 -10.23
C TRP A 36 -11.82 5.48 -9.53
N VAL A 37 -11.94 5.59 -8.21
CA VAL A 37 -11.08 6.45 -7.39
C VAL A 37 -10.54 5.65 -6.21
N ILE A 38 -9.40 6.07 -5.67
CA ILE A 38 -8.79 5.43 -4.49
C ILE A 38 -9.78 5.52 -3.31
N ASP A 39 -10.02 4.38 -2.65
CA ASP A 39 -10.91 4.29 -1.49
C ASP A 39 -10.11 4.66 -0.23
N GLY A 40 -10.04 5.97 0.06
CA GLY A 40 -9.27 6.52 1.16
C GLY A 40 -9.67 7.95 1.54
N THR A 41 -9.11 8.44 2.63
CA THR A 41 -9.18 9.87 2.97
C THR A 41 -8.10 10.60 2.17
N GLU A 42 -8.48 11.68 1.49
CA GLU A 42 -7.58 12.48 0.65
C GLU A 42 -7.26 13.82 1.30
N SER A 43 -6.01 14.24 1.19
CA SER A 43 -5.56 15.61 1.37
C SER A 43 -4.76 16.03 0.16
N SER A 44 -4.91 17.28 -0.29
CA SER A 44 -4.18 17.78 -1.46
C SER A 44 -3.52 19.12 -1.18
N TYR A 45 -2.37 19.32 -1.82
CA TYR A 45 -1.61 20.55 -1.78
C TYR A 45 -0.82 20.71 -3.09
N MET A 46 -0.32 21.92 -3.33
CA MET A 46 0.61 22.17 -4.44
C MET A 46 2.04 22.24 -3.92
N LEU A 47 2.94 21.58 -4.63
CA LEU A 47 4.38 21.65 -4.40
C LEU A 47 5.03 22.09 -5.71
N GLU A 48 5.47 23.35 -5.76
CA GLU A 48 5.98 23.98 -6.98
C GLU A 48 4.96 23.90 -8.15
N GLU A 49 5.27 23.16 -9.21
CA GLU A 49 4.41 22.95 -10.38
C GLU A 49 3.65 21.60 -10.34
N ALA A 50 3.70 20.89 -9.20
CA ALA A 50 3.03 19.61 -9.02
C ALA A 50 1.81 19.72 -8.09
N TYR A 51 0.70 19.15 -8.53
CA TYR A 51 -0.42 18.83 -7.65
C TYR A 51 -0.11 17.52 -6.93
N VAL A 52 -0.14 17.55 -5.60
CA VAL A 52 0.11 16.38 -4.76
C VAL A 52 -1.18 15.98 -4.06
N TYR A 53 -1.55 14.71 -4.22
CA TYR A 53 -2.67 14.08 -3.54
C TYR A 53 -2.13 12.99 -2.62
N GLU A 54 -2.30 13.18 -1.32
CA GLU A 54 -1.97 12.20 -0.30
C GLU A 54 -3.23 11.46 0.11
N HIS A 55 -3.14 10.13 0.17
CA HIS A 55 -4.24 9.27 0.57
C HIS A 55 -3.85 8.39 1.74
N ILE A 56 -4.72 8.32 2.75
CA ILE A 56 -4.74 7.21 3.70
C ILE A 56 -5.84 6.27 3.25
N ALA A 57 -5.44 5.22 2.54
CA ALA A 57 -6.35 4.30 1.85
C ALA A 57 -6.38 2.91 2.48
N GLU A 58 -7.46 2.17 2.21
CA GLU A 58 -7.49 0.74 2.51
C GLU A 58 -6.80 -0.07 1.41
N GLY A 59 -6.09 -1.12 1.82
CA GLY A 59 -5.46 -2.05 0.90
C GLY A 59 -5.42 -3.47 1.45
N MET A 60 -4.78 -4.35 0.70
CA MET A 60 -4.62 -5.75 1.05
C MET A 60 -3.23 -6.25 0.69
N LEU A 61 -2.59 -6.94 1.63
CA LEU A 61 -1.42 -7.76 1.39
C LEU A 61 -1.87 -9.17 1.04
N LEU A 62 -1.41 -9.69 -0.10
CA LEU A 62 -1.74 -11.02 -0.59
C LEU A 62 -0.47 -11.84 -0.84
N PRO A 63 -0.21 -12.90 -0.08
CA PRO A 63 0.89 -13.83 -0.36
C PRO A 63 0.68 -14.53 -1.71
N GLU A 64 1.73 -14.55 -2.54
CA GLU A 64 1.75 -15.21 -3.86
C GLU A 64 2.81 -16.32 -3.85
N PRO A 65 2.55 -17.49 -3.22
CA PRO A 65 3.53 -18.58 -3.13
C PRO A 65 3.88 -19.21 -4.49
N GLU A 66 3.02 -19.03 -5.48
CA GLU A 66 3.20 -19.49 -6.86
C GLU A 66 4.01 -18.48 -7.71
N ASN A 67 4.51 -17.40 -7.11
CA ASN A 67 5.32 -16.42 -7.84
C ASN A 67 6.65 -17.08 -8.28
N PRO A 68 6.99 -17.03 -9.58
CA PRO A 68 8.12 -17.77 -10.13
C PRO A 68 9.49 -17.20 -9.75
N VAL A 69 9.56 -15.96 -9.25
CA VAL A 69 10.80 -15.26 -8.89
C VAL A 69 11.05 -15.31 -7.39
N ASP A 70 10.01 -15.06 -6.59
CA ASP A 70 10.09 -15.08 -5.12
C ASP A 70 8.90 -15.85 -4.54
N PRO A 71 9.07 -17.10 -4.06
CA PRO A 71 7.99 -17.89 -3.45
C PRO A 71 7.50 -17.32 -2.11
N LYS A 72 8.12 -16.26 -1.58
CA LYS A 72 7.68 -15.49 -0.42
C LYS A 72 7.13 -14.12 -0.82
N ALA A 73 6.85 -13.89 -2.11
CA ALA A 73 6.28 -12.66 -2.60
C ALA A 73 4.97 -12.35 -1.88
N VAL A 74 4.81 -11.09 -1.50
CA VAL A 74 3.56 -10.55 -0.95
C VAL A 74 3.19 -9.36 -1.80
N ALA A 75 2.17 -9.53 -2.62
CA ALA A 75 1.64 -8.48 -3.47
C ALA A 75 0.84 -7.48 -2.63
N VAL A 76 0.95 -6.21 -3.00
CA VAL A 76 0.24 -5.09 -2.37
C VAL A 76 -0.86 -4.66 -3.32
N TYR A 77 -2.10 -4.71 -2.84
CA TYR A 77 -3.28 -4.26 -3.56
C TYR A 77 -3.87 -3.02 -2.90
N LEU A 78 -4.14 -2.00 -3.71
CA LEU A 78 -4.85 -0.80 -3.30
C LEU A 78 -6.33 -0.94 -3.62
N ARG A 79 -7.20 -0.47 -2.71
CA ARG A 79 -8.65 -0.51 -2.91
C ARG A 79 -9.13 0.73 -3.66
N PHE A 80 -10.01 0.49 -4.63
CA PHE A 80 -10.71 1.54 -5.38
C PHE A 80 -12.21 1.39 -5.19
N VAL A 81 -12.92 2.51 -5.26
CA VAL A 81 -14.38 2.61 -5.21
C VAL A 81 -14.91 3.20 -6.50
N ALA A 82 -16.04 2.67 -6.98
CA ALA A 82 -16.70 3.19 -8.17
C ALA A 82 -17.42 4.50 -7.87
N THR A 83 -17.27 5.48 -8.75
CA THR A 83 -17.98 6.78 -8.68
C THR A 83 -19.40 6.70 -9.23
N LYS A 84 -19.68 5.77 -10.16
CA LYS A 84 -21.00 5.60 -10.79
C LYS A 84 -21.77 4.45 -10.16
N LYS A 85 -23.03 4.69 -9.78
CA LYS A 85 -23.93 3.68 -9.18
C LYS A 85 -24.18 2.44 -10.06
N SER A 86 -24.01 2.57 -11.38
CA SER A 86 -24.20 1.48 -12.34
C SER A 86 -23.03 0.50 -12.40
N MET A 87 -21.84 0.88 -11.94
CA MET A 87 -20.63 0.05 -12.02
C MET A 87 -20.70 -1.12 -11.03
N ARG A 88 -20.32 -2.32 -11.45
CA ARG A 88 -20.26 -3.51 -10.58
C ARG A 88 -18.95 -4.27 -10.85
N PRO A 89 -18.24 -4.76 -9.81
CA PRO A 89 -18.47 -4.52 -8.37
C PRO A 89 -18.38 -3.03 -8.00
N HIS A 90 -18.76 -2.62 -6.79
CA HIS A 90 -18.62 -1.20 -6.35
C HIS A 90 -17.24 -0.91 -5.75
N LYS A 91 -16.48 -1.95 -5.44
CA LYS A 91 -15.16 -1.91 -4.86
C LYS A 91 -14.29 -2.91 -5.61
N MET A 92 -13.05 -2.53 -5.89
CA MET A 92 -12.07 -3.42 -6.50
C MET A 92 -10.72 -3.26 -5.81
N ALA A 93 -9.86 -4.26 -5.96
CA ALA A 93 -8.50 -4.24 -5.49
C ALA A 93 -7.57 -4.32 -6.71
N VAL A 94 -6.64 -3.38 -6.83
CA VAL A 94 -5.68 -3.30 -7.94
C VAL A 94 -4.29 -3.51 -7.37
N ARG A 95 -3.50 -4.42 -7.97
CA ARG A 95 -2.12 -4.64 -7.55
C ARG A 95 -1.30 -3.41 -7.89
N ILE A 96 -0.69 -2.80 -6.88
CA ILE A 96 0.18 -1.62 -7.03
C ILE A 96 1.66 -1.96 -6.90
N GLY A 97 2.00 -3.20 -6.51
CA GLY A 97 3.38 -3.64 -6.38
C GLY A 97 3.53 -4.81 -5.41
N TYR A 98 4.68 -4.89 -4.77
CA TYR A 98 5.02 -5.92 -3.78
C TYR A 98 5.67 -5.31 -2.54
N LEU A 99 5.66 -6.05 -1.44
CA LEU A 99 6.58 -5.79 -0.34
C LEU A 99 8.04 -6.09 -0.77
N PRO A 100 9.03 -5.32 -0.28
CA PRO A 100 10.45 -5.58 -0.51
C PRO A 100 10.86 -7.00 -0.12
N GLU A 101 11.94 -7.50 -0.70
CA GLU A 101 12.45 -8.85 -0.44
C GLU A 101 12.81 -9.04 1.04
N GLU A 102 13.47 -8.04 1.60
CA GLU A 102 13.93 -7.92 2.98
C GLU A 102 12.83 -7.56 3.98
N SER A 103 11.59 -7.32 3.52
CA SER A 103 10.50 -6.90 4.40
C SER A 103 10.21 -7.93 5.49
N ARG A 104 10.32 -7.50 6.75
CA ARG A 104 10.02 -8.33 7.94
C ARG A 104 8.58 -8.86 7.92
N TYR A 105 7.66 -8.12 7.29
CA TYR A 105 6.25 -8.48 7.18
C TYR A 105 5.97 -9.76 6.40
N LYS A 106 6.80 -10.14 5.43
CA LYS A 106 6.64 -11.39 4.68
C LYS A 106 6.63 -12.64 5.57
N LYS A 107 7.28 -12.57 6.73
CA LYS A 107 7.30 -13.68 7.71
C LYS A 107 5.96 -13.84 8.41
N CYS A 108 5.23 -12.75 8.66
CA CYS A 108 3.98 -12.73 9.42
C CYS A 108 2.73 -12.85 8.53
N ILE A 109 2.78 -12.34 7.30
CA ILE A 109 1.63 -12.35 6.40
C ILE A 109 1.52 -13.70 5.67
N LYS A 110 0.66 -14.58 6.19
CA LYS A 110 0.39 -15.93 5.63
C LYS A 110 -0.94 -16.06 4.91
N LYS A 111 -1.79 -15.04 5.00
CA LYS A 111 -3.12 -14.99 4.38
C LYS A 111 -3.38 -13.57 3.91
N ALA A 112 -4.38 -13.40 3.05
CA ALA A 112 -4.92 -12.08 2.71
C ALA A 112 -5.12 -11.25 3.99
N THR A 113 -4.50 -10.08 4.05
CA THR A 113 -4.48 -9.22 5.23
C THR A 113 -4.80 -7.79 4.83
N MET A 114 -5.87 -7.24 5.38
CA MET A 114 -6.22 -5.84 5.18
C MET A 114 -5.22 -4.94 5.91
N VAL A 115 -4.83 -3.86 5.26
CA VAL A 115 -3.85 -2.89 5.76
C VAL A 115 -4.28 -1.48 5.39
N LYS A 116 -3.67 -0.49 6.03
CA LYS A 116 -3.69 0.87 5.50
C LYS A 116 -2.50 1.07 4.56
N ILE A 117 -2.69 1.91 3.57
CA ILE A 117 -1.65 2.31 2.64
C ILE A 117 -1.64 3.84 2.63
N HIS A 118 -0.48 4.42 2.91
CA HIS A 118 -0.21 5.81 2.57
C HIS A 118 0.17 5.86 1.11
N CYS A 119 -0.60 6.59 0.31
CA CYS A 119 -0.32 6.80 -1.10
C CYS A 119 -0.01 8.27 -1.32
N ARG A 120 0.89 8.53 -2.24
CA ARG A 120 1.16 9.86 -2.74
C ARG A 120 1.14 9.82 -4.26
N ASP A 121 0.29 10.67 -4.82
CA ASP A 121 0.04 10.78 -6.24
C ASP A 121 0.36 12.20 -6.68
N MET A 122 1.32 12.34 -7.58
CA MET A 122 1.88 13.63 -7.99
C MET A 122 1.67 13.82 -9.49
N ILE A 123 1.02 14.93 -9.86
CA ILE A 123 0.72 15.29 -11.24
C ILE A 123 1.40 16.62 -11.56
N PHE A 124 2.33 16.62 -12.52
CA PHE A 124 3.06 17.81 -12.95
C PHE A 124 2.26 18.60 -13.99
N GLY A 125 2.17 19.92 -13.83
CA GLY A 125 1.35 20.79 -14.69
C GLY A 125 1.98 21.15 -16.04
N THR A 126 3.31 21.11 -16.16
CA THR A 126 4.05 21.56 -17.36
C THR A 126 4.30 20.45 -18.39
N ASP A 127 4.36 19.21 -17.95
CA ASP A 127 4.30 17.98 -18.74
C ASP A 127 3.48 17.00 -17.88
N PRO A 128 2.36 16.42 -18.34
CA PRO A 128 1.49 15.57 -17.53
C PRO A 128 2.14 14.21 -17.20
N ALA A 129 3.32 14.25 -16.61
CA ALA A 129 3.94 13.15 -15.91
C ALA A 129 3.18 12.94 -14.59
N ARG A 130 2.79 11.68 -14.35
CA ARG A 130 2.18 11.25 -13.09
C ARG A 130 3.16 10.32 -12.38
N TYR A 131 3.42 10.61 -11.11
CA TYR A 131 4.24 9.78 -10.24
C TYR A 131 3.41 9.28 -9.08
N PHE A 132 3.58 7.99 -8.76
CA PHE A 132 2.88 7.35 -7.66
C PHE A 132 3.84 6.55 -6.77
N ASP A 133 3.82 6.86 -5.48
CA ASP A 133 4.49 6.14 -4.41
C ASP A 133 3.49 5.68 -3.35
N ALA A 134 3.83 4.58 -2.68
CA ALA A 134 2.99 4.01 -1.65
C ALA A 134 3.82 3.34 -0.57
N GLU A 135 3.32 3.41 0.66
CA GLU A 135 3.87 2.75 1.83
C GLU A 135 2.74 2.02 2.57
N VAL A 136 3.00 0.78 2.95
CA VAL A 136 2.09 0.01 3.78
C VAL A 136 2.32 0.41 5.23
N VAL A 137 1.25 0.78 5.92
CA VAL A 137 1.26 1.20 7.32
C VAL A 137 0.21 0.43 8.13
N ASP A 138 0.38 0.40 9.46
CA ASP A 138 -0.51 -0.25 10.42
C ASP A 138 -0.76 -1.75 10.11
N VAL A 139 0.29 -2.52 9.79
CA VAL A 139 0.13 -3.94 9.45
C VAL A 139 -0.28 -4.75 10.68
N PRO A 140 -1.43 -5.47 10.66
CA PRO A 140 -1.86 -6.26 11.81
C PRO A 140 -1.11 -7.60 11.86
N LEU A 141 -0.01 -7.64 12.60
CA LEU A 141 0.95 -8.76 12.57
C LEU A 141 0.52 -10.07 13.25
N LYS A 142 -0.68 -10.13 13.85
CA LYS A 142 -1.24 -11.34 14.52
C LYS A 142 -0.22 -12.07 15.41
N LEU A 143 0.57 -11.31 16.17
CA LEU A 143 1.64 -11.81 17.02
C LEU A 143 1.08 -12.44 18.30
N THR A 144 1.74 -13.50 18.77
CA THR A 144 1.60 -13.94 20.16
C THR A 144 2.24 -12.92 21.11
N SER A 145 1.89 -12.98 22.40
CA SER A 145 2.44 -12.05 23.40
C SER A 145 3.97 -12.09 23.49
N LYS A 146 4.58 -13.27 23.31
CA LYS A 146 6.05 -13.43 23.30
C LYS A 146 6.68 -12.81 22.04
N GLU A 147 6.06 -13.02 20.88
CA GLU A 147 6.56 -12.45 19.61
C GLU A 147 6.45 -10.93 19.61
N TYR A 148 5.36 -10.38 20.17
CA TYR A 148 5.15 -8.95 20.31
C TYR A 148 6.24 -8.31 21.19
N GLU A 149 6.55 -8.90 22.36
CA GLU A 149 7.61 -8.41 23.25
C GLU A 149 8.97 -8.38 22.55
N CYS A 150 9.34 -9.46 21.84
CA CYS A 150 10.60 -9.50 21.11
C CYS A 150 10.66 -8.44 20.01
N MET A 151 9.62 -8.31 19.19
CA MET A 151 9.62 -7.36 18.08
C MET A 151 9.64 -5.90 18.53
N ALA A 152 8.92 -5.57 19.61
CA ALA A 152 8.90 -4.21 20.14
C ALA A 152 10.29 -3.80 20.67
N MET A 153 10.99 -4.72 21.32
CA MET A 153 12.34 -4.47 21.82
C MET A 153 13.39 -4.36 20.70
N ASP A 154 13.23 -5.10 19.61
CA ASP A 154 14.17 -5.03 18.46
C ASP A 154 14.07 -3.69 17.71
N LEU A 155 12.88 -3.05 17.69
CA LEU A 155 12.70 -1.73 17.04
C LEU A 155 13.21 -0.57 17.90
N ASP A 156 13.21 -0.68 19.22
CA ASP A 156 13.77 0.34 20.11
C ASP A 156 15.31 0.48 19.97
N LEU A 157 15.97 -0.48 19.32
CA LEU A 157 17.42 -0.56 19.17
C LEU A 157 17.93 -0.15 17.77
N GLU A 158 17.03 0.14 16.82
CA GLU A 158 17.35 0.65 15.47
C GLU A 158 17.25 2.18 15.40
#